data_AF-A0A9X9M685-F1
#
_entry.id   AF-A0A9X9M685-F1
#
_cell.length_a   1.000
_cell.length_b   1.000
_cell.length_c   1.000
_cell.angle_alpha   90.00
_cell.angle_beta   90.00
_cell.angle_gamma   90.00
#
_symmetry.space_group_name_H-M   'P 1'
#
loop_
_entity.id
_entity.type
_entity.pdbx_description
1 polymer ?
#
loop_
_entity_poly.entity_id
_entity_poly.type
_entity_poly.pdbx_seq_one_letter_code
_entity_poly.pdbx_strand_id
1 'polypeptide(L)'
;GYSLQLVEVPQGSNKTLASFCDKVKKIRETYHAADINSNSGKIWSMTTAFPYQLFSNTKFNISICIDNSTQVLHFMPYANYLVKDLIAEILHFCTNDQLFPKDHLLSICGYEEFLQNDYSLGSHKIFQKDKSVIQLNLQKNGEVPGKLSRKHEDDHSQFYLNQLLEFMHIWKVSRQCLSTVIKKYDFHLKCLLKTQQNVDIIEEVKNICSVLGCVETKQITDAVNELNLILQRKTENFHENSETSAKGLIEKVTSELSRSIYQLINTYCYSFYADFQPLNIPDEISYINPGLHSHLSFTVYAVHNIPEIWVHSYKAFSFSCWLTYAGKKLCQVRSYRNIPVKKLFFLLVNWNETINFPLEIKSLPRESMLTIRLFGIVCATSNANLLAWTCLPLFPKDKSILGSMLFSMTLENEPPIEMIAPGVWDISLPSPVILQIDFPATEWEYMKLDSEENRNNLEEPPKECLKHIARLSQKQSPLLLSEEKRRYLWFYRFYCNNENCSLPLVLGSAPGWDERTVSEMHTILRRWKFSCPLEALGLLTASFPDQEIRKVAVQQLDNLLNDELLEYLPQLVQAVKFEWNLESPLVQLLLHRSLQSI
;
A
#
# COMPACT_ATOMS: atom_id res chain seq x y z
N GLY A 1 -25.16 -26.00 18.60
CA GLY A 1 -23.68 -26.07 18.54
C GLY A 1 -23.23 -25.26 17.35
N TYR A 2 -22.27 -24.35 17.55
CA TYR A 2 -21.71 -23.53 16.48
C TYR A 2 -20.88 -24.42 15.56
N SER A 3 -21.38 -24.74 14.36
CA SER A 3 -20.54 -25.35 13.33
C SER A 3 -19.59 -24.28 12.79
N LEU A 4 -18.29 -24.52 12.84
CA LEU A 4 -17.28 -23.62 12.28
C LEU A 4 -17.35 -23.70 10.74
N GLN A 5 -17.99 -22.72 10.10
CA GLN A 5 -18.08 -22.65 8.64
C GLN A 5 -17.25 -21.49 8.09
N LEU A 6 -16.51 -21.77 7.03
CA LEU A 6 -15.72 -20.79 6.28
C LEU A 6 -16.40 -20.48 4.96
N VAL A 7 -16.46 -19.19 4.63
CA VAL A 7 -16.95 -18.65 3.36
C VAL A 7 -15.75 -18.19 2.54
N GLU A 8 -15.81 -18.39 1.24
CA GLU A 8 -14.83 -17.85 0.30
C GLU A 8 -15.09 -16.36 0.06
N VAL A 9 -14.04 -15.56 0.25
CA VAL A 9 -14.06 -14.11 0.05
C VAL A 9 -12.97 -13.76 -0.97
N PRO A 10 -13.29 -13.83 -2.27
CA PRO A 10 -12.27 -13.77 -3.32
C PRO A 10 -11.70 -12.35 -3.51
N GLN A 11 -12.32 -11.33 -2.92
CA GLN A 11 -11.83 -9.95 -2.86
C GLN A 11 -10.90 -9.70 -1.66
N GLY A 12 -10.72 -10.69 -0.78
CA GLY A 12 -9.93 -10.60 0.43
C GLY A 12 -10.77 -10.45 1.71
N SER A 13 -10.25 -11.01 2.79
CA SER A 13 -10.84 -11.00 4.12
C SER A 13 -10.74 -9.67 4.85
N ASN A 14 -9.93 -8.73 4.35
CA ASN A 14 -9.77 -7.41 4.94
C ASN A 14 -10.67 -6.40 4.21
N LYS A 15 -11.48 -5.62 4.97
CA LYS A 15 -12.35 -4.56 4.43
C LYS A 15 -11.59 -3.57 3.52
N THR A 16 -10.34 -3.25 3.84
CA THR A 16 -9.50 -2.34 3.04
C THR A 16 -9.20 -2.92 1.67
N LEU A 17 -8.90 -4.21 1.60
CA LEU A 17 -8.51 -4.90 0.38
C LEU A 17 -9.71 -5.20 -0.51
N ALA A 18 -10.84 -5.58 0.08
CA ALA A 18 -12.10 -5.72 -0.61
C ALA A 18 -12.54 -4.39 -1.24
N SER A 19 -12.48 -3.29 -0.47
CA SER A 19 -12.74 -1.93 -0.96
C SER A 19 -11.82 -1.52 -2.11
N PHE A 20 -10.53 -1.88 -2.05
CA PHE A 20 -9.60 -1.63 -3.16
C PHE A 20 -9.98 -2.45 -4.40
N CYS A 21 -10.32 -3.73 -4.26
CA CYS A 21 -10.78 -4.56 -5.37
C CYS A 21 -12.05 -4.00 -6.03
N ASP A 22 -13.01 -3.54 -5.23
CA ASP A 22 -14.22 -2.88 -5.71
C ASP A 22 -13.90 -1.57 -6.44
N LYS A 23 -12.93 -0.80 -5.93
CA LYS A 23 -12.48 0.43 -6.59
C LYS A 23 -11.82 0.14 -7.94
N VAL A 24 -10.92 -0.84 -8.01
CA VAL A 24 -10.30 -1.28 -9.29
C VAL A 24 -11.37 -1.74 -10.28
N LYS A 25 -12.39 -2.47 -9.81
CA LYS A 25 -13.52 -2.89 -10.65
C LYS A 25 -14.27 -1.68 -11.23
N LYS A 26 -14.59 -0.67 -10.41
CA LYS A 26 -15.23 0.59 -10.88
C LYS A 26 -14.36 1.35 -11.88
N ILE A 27 -13.05 1.37 -11.68
CA ILE A 27 -12.12 1.99 -12.63
C ILE A 27 -12.17 1.25 -13.97
N ARG A 28 -12.13 -0.09 -13.97
CA ARG A 28 -12.26 -0.90 -15.18
C ARG A 28 -13.59 -0.65 -15.92
N GLU A 29 -14.69 -0.53 -15.18
CA GLU A 29 -16.02 -0.20 -15.73
C GLU A 29 -16.07 1.19 -16.40
N THR A 30 -15.13 2.09 -16.10
CA THR A 30 -15.06 3.43 -16.72
C THR A 30 -14.47 3.38 -18.14
N TYR A 31 -13.63 2.38 -18.45
CA TYR A 31 -12.91 2.28 -19.73
C TYR A 31 -13.35 1.03 -20.48
N HIS A 32 -14.48 1.09 -21.19
CA HIS A 32 -15.00 -0.05 -21.93
C HIS A 32 -14.10 -0.45 -23.11
N ALA A 33 -14.04 -1.75 -23.41
CA ALA A 33 -13.34 -2.27 -24.58
C ALA A 33 -13.86 -1.70 -25.91
N ALA A 34 -15.11 -1.22 -25.94
CA ALA A 34 -15.70 -0.57 -27.11
C ALA A 34 -15.24 0.89 -27.32
N ASP A 35 -14.64 1.53 -26.32
CA ASP A 35 -14.18 2.91 -26.45
C ASP A 35 -12.86 2.96 -27.24
N ILE A 36 -12.96 3.41 -28.49
CA ILE A 36 -11.83 3.45 -29.42
C ILE A 36 -10.74 4.43 -28.99
N ASN A 37 -11.07 5.44 -28.16
CA ASN A 37 -10.10 6.42 -27.69
C ASN A 37 -9.19 5.83 -26.60
N SER A 38 -9.77 5.07 -25.66
CA SER A 38 -8.99 4.40 -24.60
C SER A 38 -8.49 3.01 -24.99
N ASN A 39 -9.08 2.36 -26.02
CA ASN A 39 -8.78 0.99 -26.42
C ASN A 39 -8.41 0.85 -27.90
N SER A 40 -7.66 1.82 -28.44
CA SER A 40 -7.26 1.81 -29.85
C SER A 40 -6.43 0.58 -30.25
N GLY A 41 -5.72 -0.03 -29.28
CA GLY A 41 -4.81 -1.16 -29.49
C GLY A 41 -3.57 -0.81 -30.32
N LYS A 42 -3.27 0.49 -30.47
CA LYS A 42 -2.13 1.04 -31.22
C LYS A 42 -1.12 1.61 -30.23
N ILE A 43 0.14 1.23 -30.39
CA ILE A 43 1.25 1.81 -29.64
C ILE A 43 1.70 3.07 -30.37
N TRP A 44 1.62 4.22 -29.71
CA TRP A 44 2.08 5.47 -30.30
C TRP A 44 3.57 5.70 -30.02
N SER A 45 4.32 6.15 -31.03
CA SER A 45 5.71 6.54 -30.84
C SER A 45 5.78 7.73 -29.90
N MET A 46 6.50 7.57 -28.79
CA MET A 46 6.74 8.64 -27.82
C MET A 46 7.28 9.92 -28.48
N THR A 47 6.70 11.05 -28.10
CA THR A 47 7.10 12.38 -28.58
C THR A 47 7.86 13.15 -27.49
N THR A 48 8.95 13.82 -27.88
CA THR A 48 9.74 14.72 -27.04
C THR A 48 10.01 16.03 -27.77
N ALA A 49 10.34 17.07 -27.01
CA ALA A 49 10.75 18.34 -27.59
C ALA A 49 12.05 18.17 -28.38
N PHE A 50 12.02 18.44 -29.68
CA PHE A 50 13.21 18.42 -30.52
C PHE A 50 13.93 19.78 -30.45
N PRO A 51 15.25 19.82 -30.18
CA PRO A 51 15.98 21.07 -30.06
C PRO A 51 16.27 21.71 -31.42
N TYR A 52 15.23 22.28 -32.05
CA TYR A 52 15.29 22.91 -33.37
C TYR A 52 16.33 24.03 -33.47
N GLN A 53 16.62 24.72 -32.38
CA GLN A 53 17.63 25.80 -32.36
C GLN A 53 19.04 25.27 -32.63
N LEU A 54 19.33 24.02 -32.24
CA LEU A 54 20.62 23.37 -32.46
C LEU A 54 20.67 22.59 -33.78
N PHE A 55 19.50 22.14 -34.26
CA PHE A 55 19.37 21.16 -35.34
C PHE A 55 18.36 21.58 -36.42
N SER A 56 18.32 22.87 -36.74
CA SER A 56 17.31 23.47 -37.64
C SER A 56 17.33 22.88 -39.06
N ASN A 57 18.49 22.39 -39.52
CA ASN A 57 18.68 21.86 -40.87
C ASN A 57 18.72 20.32 -40.92
N THR A 58 18.33 19.63 -39.84
CA THR A 58 18.34 18.17 -39.81
C THR A 58 17.30 17.60 -40.78
N LYS A 59 17.75 16.69 -41.64
CA LYS A 59 16.92 15.94 -42.58
C LYS A 59 16.97 14.47 -42.25
N PHE A 60 15.84 13.80 -42.40
CA PHE A 60 15.74 12.36 -42.18
C PHE A 60 15.63 11.63 -43.51
N ASN A 61 16.39 10.56 -43.69
CA ASN A 61 16.25 9.70 -44.87
C ASN A 61 15.16 8.65 -44.58
N ILE A 62 14.01 8.79 -45.23
CA ILE A 62 12.83 7.96 -44.97
C ILE A 62 12.49 7.15 -46.22
N SER A 63 12.32 5.84 -46.03
CA SER A 63 11.79 4.93 -47.05
C SER A 63 10.36 4.53 -46.68
N ILE A 64 9.40 4.78 -47.56
CA ILE A 64 7.98 4.49 -47.31
C ILE A 64 7.55 3.31 -48.17
N CYS A 65 7.08 2.27 -47.49
CA CYS A 65 6.36 1.15 -48.08
C CYS A 65 4.86 1.46 -48.07
N ILE A 66 4.14 1.01 -49.09
CA ILE A 66 2.69 1.15 -49.20
C ILE A 66 2.12 -0.25 -49.32
N ASP A 67 1.14 -0.56 -48.48
CA ASP A 67 0.48 -1.86 -48.47
C ASP A 67 0.06 -2.27 -49.89
N ASN A 68 0.54 -3.44 -50.32
CA ASN A 68 0.32 -4.09 -51.63
C ASN A 68 1.14 -3.61 -52.84
N SER A 69 2.12 -2.71 -52.67
CA SER A 69 3.05 -2.36 -53.76
C SER A 69 4.50 -2.75 -53.44
N THR A 70 5.26 -3.18 -54.45
CA THR A 70 6.72 -3.35 -54.35
C THR A 70 7.47 -2.01 -54.45
N GLN A 71 6.76 -0.90 -54.56
CA GLN A 71 7.32 0.42 -54.76
C GLN A 71 7.67 1.03 -53.40
N VAL A 72 8.95 1.33 -53.21
CA VAL A 72 9.45 2.07 -52.05
C VAL A 72 9.67 3.51 -52.46
N LEU A 73 9.05 4.45 -51.76
CA LEU A 73 9.27 5.87 -51.98
C LEU A 73 10.35 6.39 -51.03
N HIS A 74 11.27 7.20 -51.54
CA HIS A 74 12.34 7.79 -50.74
C HIS A 74 12.12 9.29 -50.57
N PHE A 75 12.07 9.74 -49.32
CA PHE A 75 11.87 11.14 -48.96
C PHE A 75 12.99 11.62 -48.03
N MET A 76 13.28 12.93 -48.11
CA MET A 76 14.25 13.59 -47.22
C MET A 76 13.65 14.82 -46.51
N PRO A 77 12.57 14.65 -45.72
CA PRO A 77 11.92 15.77 -45.04
C PRO A 77 12.80 16.35 -43.94
N TYR A 78 12.56 17.61 -43.62
CA TYR A 78 13.16 18.29 -42.49
C TYR A 78 12.55 17.81 -41.17
N ALA A 79 13.29 17.97 -40.07
CA ALA A 79 12.84 17.52 -38.76
C ALA A 79 11.54 18.17 -38.26
N ASN A 80 11.26 19.41 -38.67
CA ASN A 80 10.06 20.16 -38.29
C ASN A 80 8.82 19.81 -39.11
N TYR A 81 8.95 18.91 -40.08
CA TYR A 81 7.86 18.49 -40.94
C TYR A 81 6.83 17.67 -40.14
N LEU A 82 5.54 17.98 -40.25
CA LEU A 82 4.50 17.26 -39.52
C LEU A 82 4.21 15.92 -40.17
N VAL A 83 3.89 14.92 -39.36
CA VAL A 83 3.56 13.57 -39.83
C VAL A 83 2.35 13.59 -40.78
N LYS A 84 1.31 14.37 -40.47
CA LYS A 84 0.14 14.53 -41.36
C LYS A 84 0.47 15.16 -42.72
N ASP A 85 1.44 16.06 -42.75
CA ASP A 85 1.86 16.72 -44.00
C ASP A 85 2.63 15.74 -44.87
N LEU A 86 3.49 14.90 -44.25
CA LEU A 86 4.15 13.79 -44.92
C LEU A 86 3.15 12.77 -45.48
N ILE A 87 2.11 12.42 -44.71
CA ILE A 87 1.02 11.56 -45.20
C ILE A 87 0.35 12.20 -46.42
N ALA A 88 0.02 13.49 -46.36
CA ALA A 88 -0.60 14.19 -47.49
C ALA A 88 0.29 14.20 -48.74
N GLU A 89 1.60 14.42 -48.58
CA GLU A 89 2.58 14.38 -49.67
C GLU A 89 2.65 12.97 -50.29
N ILE A 90 2.73 11.92 -49.46
CA ILE A 90 2.75 10.53 -49.95
C ILE A 90 1.47 10.23 -50.73
N LEU A 91 0.30 10.57 -50.19
CA LEU A 91 -0.99 10.30 -50.84
C LEU A 91 -1.11 11.03 -52.19
N HIS A 92 -0.59 12.25 -52.29
CA HIS A 92 -0.53 12.99 -53.56
C HIS A 92 0.35 12.29 -54.60
N PHE A 93 1.48 11.70 -54.19
CA PHE A 93 2.34 10.92 -55.09
C PHE A 93 1.72 9.58 -55.53
N CYS A 94 0.85 8.99 -54.71
CA CYS A 94 0.35 7.63 -54.92
C CYS A 94 -0.99 7.55 -55.66
N THR A 95 -1.83 8.59 -55.56
CA THR A 95 -3.21 8.57 -56.07
C THR A 95 -3.66 9.96 -56.51
N ASN A 96 -4.26 10.05 -57.70
CA ASN A 96 -4.86 11.28 -58.24
C ASN A 96 -6.22 11.66 -57.62
N ASP A 97 -6.75 10.87 -56.66
CA ASP A 97 -8.08 11.06 -56.08
C ASP A 97 -8.05 11.47 -54.59
N GLN A 98 -9.14 12.14 -54.16
CA GLN A 98 -9.35 12.78 -52.86
C GLN A 98 -9.32 11.79 -51.68
N LEU A 99 -8.14 11.35 -51.26
CA LEU A 99 -7.94 10.65 -49.99
C LEU A 99 -7.67 11.67 -48.88
N PHE A 100 -8.34 11.51 -47.73
CA PHE A 100 -8.11 12.38 -46.59
C PHE A 100 -6.89 11.89 -45.79
N PRO A 101 -5.90 12.78 -45.49
CA PRO A 101 -4.74 12.42 -44.68
C PRO A 101 -5.10 11.89 -43.28
N LYS A 102 -6.28 12.22 -42.77
CA LYS A 102 -6.79 11.76 -41.47
C LYS A 102 -7.11 10.26 -41.43
N ASP A 103 -7.31 9.65 -42.58
CA ASP A 103 -7.71 8.24 -42.70
C ASP A 103 -6.49 7.31 -42.82
N HIS A 104 -5.28 7.83 -42.66
CA HIS A 104 -4.04 7.08 -42.82
C HIS A 104 -3.11 7.31 -41.62
N LEU A 105 -2.29 6.30 -41.33
CA LEU A 105 -1.28 6.31 -40.29
C LEU A 105 0.03 5.78 -40.84
N LEU A 106 1.13 6.26 -40.28
CA LEU A 106 2.47 5.75 -40.58
C LEU A 106 2.91 4.83 -39.44
N SER A 107 3.15 3.57 -39.74
CA SER A 107 3.76 2.60 -38.83
C SER A 107 5.26 2.49 -39.11
N ILE A 108 6.05 2.13 -38.10
CA ILE A 108 7.50 1.97 -38.23
C ILE A 108 7.80 0.52 -38.60
N CYS A 109 8.46 0.28 -39.72
CA CYS A 109 8.78 -1.08 -40.16
C CYS A 109 9.68 -1.80 -39.14
N GLY A 110 9.28 -3.03 -38.77
CA GLY A 110 9.97 -3.84 -37.76
C GLY A 110 9.57 -3.54 -36.31
N TYR A 111 8.63 -2.62 -36.09
CA TYR A 111 8.06 -2.29 -34.77
C TYR A 111 6.52 -2.30 -34.86
N GLU A 112 5.84 -2.46 -33.72
CA GLU A 112 4.37 -2.32 -33.61
C GLU A 112 3.95 -0.87 -33.25
N GLU A 113 4.77 0.11 -33.62
CA GLU A 113 4.64 1.52 -33.25
C GLU A 113 4.14 2.39 -34.42
N PHE A 114 3.28 3.37 -34.11
CA PHE A 114 2.71 4.34 -35.06
C PHE A 114 3.16 5.77 -34.76
N LEU A 115 3.37 6.58 -35.79
CA LEU A 115 3.66 8.01 -35.64
C LEU A 115 2.38 8.79 -35.34
N GLN A 116 2.51 9.87 -34.55
CA GLN A 116 1.40 10.74 -34.17
C GLN A 116 1.26 11.88 -35.18
N ASN A 117 0.08 12.00 -35.79
CA ASN A 117 -0.14 12.88 -36.95
C ASN A 117 0.09 14.38 -36.69
N ASP A 118 -0.16 14.83 -35.46
CA ASP A 118 -0.06 16.26 -35.08
C ASP A 118 1.34 16.68 -34.61
N TYR A 119 2.29 15.74 -34.56
CA TYR A 119 3.67 16.02 -34.15
C TYR A 119 4.61 16.05 -35.36
N SER A 120 5.71 16.78 -35.17
CA SER A 120 6.82 16.83 -36.13
C SER A 120 7.67 15.56 -36.08
N LEU A 121 8.24 15.16 -37.22
CA LEU A 121 9.09 13.96 -37.33
C LEU A 121 10.22 13.96 -36.29
N GLY A 122 10.90 15.09 -36.10
CA GLY A 122 11.99 15.21 -35.12
C GLY A 122 11.57 15.01 -33.67
N SER A 123 10.29 15.21 -33.36
CA SER A 123 9.77 14.99 -32.01
C SER A 123 9.69 13.51 -31.64
N HIS A 124 9.58 12.61 -32.62
CA HIS A 124 9.47 11.18 -32.32
C HIS A 124 10.83 10.58 -31.96
N LYS A 125 10.91 9.86 -30.83
CA LYS A 125 12.18 9.27 -30.33
C LYS A 125 12.89 8.38 -31.36
N ILE A 126 12.17 7.75 -32.28
CA ILE A 126 12.77 6.92 -33.34
C ILE A 126 13.72 7.72 -34.27
N PHE A 127 13.38 8.99 -34.56
CA PHE A 127 14.17 9.86 -35.42
C PHE A 127 15.38 10.48 -34.71
N GLN A 128 15.44 10.35 -33.38
CA GLN A 128 16.56 10.79 -32.56
C GLN A 128 17.59 9.67 -32.32
N LYS A 129 17.33 8.45 -32.82
CA LYS A 129 18.26 7.32 -32.76
C LYS A 129 19.19 7.34 -33.98
N ASP A 130 20.40 6.81 -33.80
CA ASP A 130 21.42 6.76 -34.85
C ASP A 130 21.08 5.65 -35.88
N LYS A 131 20.14 5.96 -36.79
CA LYS A 131 19.76 5.11 -37.92
C LYS A 131 19.94 5.87 -39.23
N SER A 132 20.64 5.26 -40.18
CA SER A 132 20.95 5.85 -41.48
C SER A 132 19.73 6.00 -42.40
N VAL A 133 18.75 5.09 -42.30
CA VAL A 133 17.49 5.12 -43.05
C VAL A 133 16.36 4.61 -42.16
N ILE A 134 15.25 5.35 -42.09
CA ILE A 134 14.05 4.96 -41.35
C ILE A 134 13.03 4.43 -42.33
N GLN A 135 12.56 3.20 -42.11
CA GLN A 135 11.54 2.57 -42.95
C GLN A 135 10.18 2.72 -42.27
N LEU A 136 9.22 3.29 -43.00
CA LEU A 136 7.83 3.47 -42.56
C LEU A 136 6.89 2.72 -43.50
N ASN A 137 5.73 2.29 -42.99
CA ASN A 137 4.66 1.72 -43.80
C ASN A 137 3.40 2.58 -43.68
N LEU A 138 2.84 2.99 -44.82
CA LEU A 138 1.58 3.71 -44.91
C LEU A 138 0.42 2.73 -44.84
N GLN A 139 -0.40 2.86 -43.81
CA GLN A 139 -1.55 2.00 -43.57
C GLN A 139 -2.82 2.84 -43.53
N LYS A 140 -3.92 2.29 -44.05
CA LYS A 140 -5.24 2.87 -43.85
C LYS A 140 -5.63 2.70 -42.38
N ASN A 141 -6.10 3.77 -41.76
CA ASN A 141 -6.65 3.75 -40.41
C ASN A 141 -7.97 2.97 -40.45
N GLY A 142 -7.90 1.64 -40.30
CA GLY A 142 -9.08 0.80 -40.21
C GLY A 142 -9.85 1.08 -38.92
N GLU A 143 -11.17 0.96 -38.96
CA GLU A 143 -12.03 0.96 -37.76
C GLU A 143 -11.79 -0.27 -36.87
N VAL A 144 -11.00 -1.25 -37.35
CA VAL A 144 -10.68 -2.47 -36.60
C VAL A 144 -9.64 -2.14 -35.52
N PRO A 145 -9.93 -2.45 -34.24
CA PRO A 145 -8.98 -2.27 -33.14
C PRO A 145 -7.65 -2.98 -33.41
N GLY A 146 -6.54 -2.38 -32.98
CA GLY A 146 -5.22 -3.02 -33.09
C GLY A 146 -5.16 -4.33 -32.30
N LYS A 147 -4.19 -5.21 -32.63
CA LYS A 147 -4.09 -6.55 -32.02
C LYS A 147 -4.02 -6.56 -30.48
N LEU A 148 -3.58 -5.44 -29.89
CA LEU A 148 -3.42 -5.27 -28.44
C LEU A 148 -4.65 -4.68 -27.76
N SER A 149 -5.75 -4.44 -28.50
CA SER A 149 -6.99 -3.95 -27.91
C SER A 149 -7.62 -4.99 -27.00
N ARG A 150 -8.15 -4.53 -25.87
CA ARG A 150 -9.00 -5.33 -24.99
C ARG A 150 -10.27 -5.78 -25.74
N LYS A 151 -10.76 -6.95 -25.41
CA LYS A 151 -11.98 -7.55 -25.95
C LYS A 151 -13.15 -7.34 -24.98
N HIS A 152 -14.37 -7.49 -25.48
CA HIS A 152 -15.57 -7.49 -24.63
C HIS A 152 -15.52 -8.56 -23.52
N GLU A 153 -14.86 -9.69 -23.76
CA GLU A 153 -14.63 -10.73 -22.75
C GLU A 153 -13.80 -10.20 -21.56
N ASP A 154 -12.86 -9.29 -21.80
CA ASP A 154 -12.01 -8.71 -20.76
C ASP A 154 -12.81 -7.80 -19.83
N ASP A 155 -13.83 -7.10 -20.34
CA ASP A 155 -14.74 -6.25 -19.54
C ASP A 155 -15.62 -7.10 -18.60
N HIS A 156 -15.99 -8.31 -19.02
CA HIS A 156 -16.80 -9.24 -18.22
C HIS A 156 -16.00 -10.08 -17.22
N SER A 157 -14.67 -10.07 -17.32
CA SER A 157 -13.81 -10.85 -16.43
C SER A 157 -13.85 -10.31 -14.99
N GLN A 158 -14.14 -11.19 -14.03
CA GLN A 158 -14.19 -10.82 -12.61
C GLN A 158 -12.77 -10.52 -12.09
N PHE A 159 -12.65 -9.42 -11.35
CA PHE A 159 -11.41 -9.03 -10.68
C PHE A 159 -11.36 -9.63 -9.27
N TYR A 160 -10.31 -10.37 -8.97
CA TYR A 160 -10.13 -11.04 -7.69
C TYR A 160 -8.78 -10.74 -7.07
N LEU A 161 -8.72 -10.77 -5.74
CA LEU A 161 -7.47 -10.57 -4.99
C LEU A 161 -6.39 -11.57 -5.41
N ASN A 162 -6.78 -12.81 -5.69
CA ASN A 162 -5.84 -13.85 -6.09
C ASN A 162 -5.05 -13.48 -7.36
N GLN A 163 -5.63 -12.66 -8.26
CA GLN A 163 -4.92 -12.16 -9.45
C GLN A 163 -3.82 -11.15 -9.08
N LEU A 164 -4.03 -10.35 -8.03
CA LEU A 164 -3.00 -9.43 -7.51
C LEU A 164 -1.85 -10.17 -6.83
N LEU A 165 -2.17 -11.28 -6.16
CA LEU A 165 -1.22 -12.06 -5.36
C LEU A 165 -0.52 -13.18 -6.15
N GLU A 166 -0.96 -13.46 -7.39
CA GLU A 166 -0.46 -14.57 -8.23
C GLU A 166 1.05 -14.53 -8.44
N PHE A 167 1.62 -13.32 -8.52
CA PHE A 167 3.05 -13.10 -8.73
C PHE A 167 3.86 -12.98 -7.43
N MET A 168 3.22 -13.09 -6.26
CA MET A 168 3.90 -13.04 -4.98
C MET A 168 4.07 -14.45 -4.41
N HIS A 169 5.30 -14.81 -4.01
CA HIS A 169 5.58 -16.03 -3.25
C HIS A 169 5.05 -15.89 -1.80
N ILE A 170 3.73 -15.82 -1.64
CA ILE A 170 3.07 -15.65 -0.35
C ILE A 170 2.78 -17.00 0.27
N TRP A 171 3.16 -17.17 1.53
CA TRP A 171 2.58 -18.20 2.39
C TRP A 171 1.13 -17.83 2.69
N LYS A 172 0.23 -18.32 1.84
CA LYS A 172 -1.20 -18.21 2.05
C LYS A 172 -1.66 -19.41 2.87
N VAL A 173 -2.33 -19.16 3.99
CA VAL A 173 -3.07 -20.24 4.67
C VAL A 173 -4.13 -20.75 3.70
N SER A 174 -4.00 -22.00 3.28
CA SER A 174 -4.96 -22.60 2.36
C SER A 174 -6.30 -22.81 3.08
N ARG A 175 -7.37 -22.22 2.55
CA ARG A 175 -8.76 -22.48 2.99
C ARG A 175 -9.05 -23.98 3.06
N GLN A 176 -8.52 -24.75 2.10
CA GLN A 176 -8.73 -26.20 2.04
C GLN A 176 -8.05 -26.92 3.21
N CYS A 177 -6.83 -26.49 3.57
CA CYS A 177 -6.12 -27.01 4.74
C CYS A 177 -6.91 -26.74 6.02
N LEU A 178 -7.27 -25.47 6.27
CA LEU A 178 -8.02 -25.08 7.47
C LEU A 178 -9.40 -25.76 7.53
N SER A 179 -10.12 -25.84 6.41
CA SER A 179 -11.41 -26.53 6.34
C SER A 179 -11.30 -28.02 6.65
N THR A 180 -10.20 -28.67 6.26
CA THR A 180 -9.96 -30.08 6.55
C THR A 180 -9.77 -30.31 8.05
N VAL A 181 -8.96 -29.47 8.71
CA VAL A 181 -8.75 -29.55 10.16
C VAL A 181 -10.03 -29.22 10.93
N ILE A 182 -10.79 -28.19 10.51
CA ILE A 182 -12.09 -27.85 11.11
C ILE A 182 -13.09 -29.01 11.00
N LYS A 183 -13.14 -29.72 9.86
CA LYS A 183 -14.01 -30.90 9.71
C LYS A 183 -13.64 -32.02 10.68
N LYS A 184 -12.34 -32.24 10.93
CA LYS A 184 -11.87 -33.21 11.93
C LYS A 184 -12.26 -32.79 13.35
N TYR A 185 -12.06 -31.50 13.68
CA TYR A 185 -12.51 -30.92 14.94
C TYR A 185 -14.02 -31.11 15.15
N ASP A 186 -14.86 -30.74 14.18
CA ASP A 186 -16.31 -30.90 14.25
C ASP A 186 -16.73 -32.37 14.41
N PHE A 187 -16.02 -33.29 13.75
CA PHE A 187 -16.24 -34.73 13.89
C PHE A 187 -15.91 -35.20 15.31
N HIS A 188 -14.74 -34.86 15.84
CA HIS A 188 -14.34 -35.23 17.21
C HIS A 188 -15.22 -34.56 18.26
N LEU A 189 -15.67 -33.33 18.05
CA LEU A 189 -16.60 -32.63 18.93
C LEU A 189 -17.96 -33.32 18.99
N LYS A 190 -18.49 -33.77 17.84
CA LYS A 190 -19.72 -34.60 17.79
C LYS A 190 -19.53 -35.94 18.50
N CYS A 191 -18.35 -36.56 18.38
CA CYS A 191 -18.02 -37.78 19.11
C CYS A 191 -17.99 -37.53 20.61
N LEU A 192 -17.27 -36.52 21.09
CA LEU A 192 -17.19 -36.17 22.52
C LEU A 192 -18.59 -35.92 23.13
N LEU A 193 -19.46 -35.20 22.43
CA LEU A 193 -20.83 -34.95 22.89
C LEU A 193 -21.70 -36.22 22.97
N LYS A 194 -21.37 -37.25 22.18
CA LYS A 194 -22.09 -38.54 22.16
C LYS A 194 -21.49 -39.57 23.12
N THR A 195 -20.18 -39.78 23.09
CA THR A 195 -19.48 -40.86 23.80
C THR A 195 -18.85 -40.41 25.12
N GLN A 196 -18.75 -39.09 25.37
CA GLN A 196 -18.12 -38.49 26.56
C GLN A 196 -16.67 -38.94 26.82
N GLN A 197 -16.01 -39.56 25.83
CA GLN A 197 -14.61 -39.95 25.88
C GLN A 197 -13.75 -38.92 25.16
N ASN A 198 -12.52 -38.72 25.64
CA ASN A 198 -11.57 -37.78 25.06
C ASN A 198 -11.09 -38.32 23.70
N VAL A 199 -11.57 -37.73 22.61
CA VAL A 199 -11.15 -38.07 21.25
C VAL A 199 -10.35 -36.89 20.74
N ASP A 200 -9.02 -36.89 20.86
CA ASP A 200 -8.02 -36.01 20.20
C ASP A 200 -8.40 -34.52 19.92
N ILE A 201 -9.39 -33.93 20.61
CA ILE A 201 -9.90 -32.57 20.34
C ILE A 201 -8.79 -31.56 20.58
N ILE A 202 -7.99 -31.78 21.62
CA ILE A 202 -6.87 -30.91 21.99
C ILE A 202 -5.82 -30.90 20.87
N GLU A 203 -5.54 -32.05 20.24
CA GLU A 203 -4.61 -32.10 19.12
C GLU A 203 -5.20 -31.42 17.87
N GLU A 204 -6.50 -31.55 17.62
CA GLU A 204 -7.15 -30.83 16.52
C GLU A 204 -7.20 -29.31 16.76
N VAL A 205 -7.42 -28.84 17.99
CA VAL A 205 -7.31 -27.41 18.34
C VAL A 205 -5.88 -26.92 18.09
N LYS A 206 -4.88 -27.69 18.52
CA LYS A 206 -3.47 -27.39 18.26
C LYS A 206 -3.15 -27.37 16.76
N ASN A 207 -3.73 -28.27 15.96
CA ASN A 207 -3.61 -28.27 14.50
C ASN A 207 -4.26 -27.02 13.87
N ILE A 208 -5.40 -26.55 14.39
CA ILE A 208 -6.01 -25.30 13.91
C ILE A 208 -5.09 -24.12 14.22
N CYS A 209 -4.59 -24.03 15.45
CA CYS A 209 -3.66 -22.96 15.85
C CYS A 209 -2.34 -23.02 15.06
N SER A 210 -1.83 -24.21 14.72
CA SER A 210 -0.60 -24.35 13.91
C SER A 210 -0.80 -23.83 12.48
N VAL A 211 -1.95 -24.12 11.86
CA VAL A 211 -2.32 -23.59 10.54
C VAL A 211 -2.47 -22.06 10.58
N LEU A 212 -2.90 -21.48 11.71
CA LEU A 212 -3.06 -20.04 11.91
C LEU A 212 -1.80 -19.35 12.47
N GLY A 213 -0.61 -19.87 12.16
CA GLY A 213 0.67 -19.25 12.54
C GLY A 213 1.14 -19.56 13.97
N CYS A 214 0.73 -20.71 14.52
CA CYS A 214 1.07 -21.15 15.88
C CYS A 214 0.66 -20.14 16.97
N VAL A 215 -0.45 -19.42 16.74
CA VAL A 215 -1.01 -18.43 17.68
C VAL A 215 -1.94 -19.13 18.66
N GLU A 216 -1.67 -18.95 19.96
CA GLU A 216 -2.49 -19.50 21.04
C GLU A 216 -3.02 -18.37 21.94
N THR A 217 -4.32 -18.07 21.83
CA THR A 217 -4.94 -17.02 22.64
C THR A 217 -5.30 -17.52 24.04
N LYS A 218 -5.41 -16.60 25.00
CA LYS A 218 -5.79 -16.92 26.39
C LYS A 218 -7.09 -17.74 26.45
N GLN A 219 -8.07 -17.32 25.66
CA GLN A 219 -9.41 -17.91 25.65
C GLN A 219 -9.39 -19.35 25.15
N ILE A 220 -8.43 -19.71 24.27
CA ILE A 220 -8.22 -21.08 23.84
C ILE A 220 -7.54 -21.87 24.96
N THR A 221 -6.45 -21.35 25.54
CA THR A 221 -5.74 -22.00 26.65
C THR A 221 -6.67 -22.27 27.84
N ASP A 222 -7.44 -21.28 28.26
CA ASP A 222 -8.37 -21.38 29.40
C ASP A 222 -9.47 -22.42 29.12
N ALA A 223 -10.09 -22.39 27.93
CA ALA A 223 -11.12 -23.35 27.56
C ALA A 223 -10.58 -24.79 27.44
N VAL A 224 -9.35 -24.97 26.94
CA VAL A 224 -8.68 -26.28 26.89
C VAL A 224 -8.36 -26.78 28.30
N ASN A 225 -7.88 -25.92 29.19
CA ASN A 225 -7.58 -26.29 30.58
C ASN A 225 -8.86 -26.67 31.34
N GLU A 226 -9.95 -25.91 31.18
CA GLU A 226 -11.25 -26.25 31.75
C GLU A 226 -11.77 -27.59 31.22
N LEU A 227 -11.64 -27.83 29.91
CA LEU A 227 -12.03 -29.11 29.30
C LEU A 227 -11.22 -30.28 29.89
N ASN A 228 -9.90 -30.12 30.03
CA ASN A 228 -9.03 -31.13 30.64
C ASN A 228 -9.43 -31.43 32.09
N LEU A 229 -9.72 -30.40 32.90
CA LEU A 229 -10.14 -30.57 34.29
C LEU A 229 -11.47 -31.34 34.39
N ILE A 230 -12.42 -31.05 33.51
CA ILE A 230 -13.72 -31.75 33.47
C ILE A 230 -13.54 -33.22 33.07
N LEU A 231 -12.66 -33.50 32.11
CA LEU A 231 -12.38 -34.86 31.66
C LEU A 231 -11.62 -35.67 32.71
N GLN A 232 -10.66 -35.07 33.42
CA GLN A 232 -9.91 -35.72 34.49
C GLN A 232 -10.80 -36.05 35.71
N ARG A 233 -11.71 -35.15 36.10
CA ARG A 233 -12.67 -35.39 37.20
C ARG A 233 -13.58 -36.60 36.96
N LYS A 234 -13.82 -37.01 35.72
CA LYS A 234 -14.60 -38.21 35.39
C LYS A 234 -13.79 -39.50 35.54
N THR A 235 -12.48 -39.46 35.36
CA THR A 235 -11.61 -40.64 35.49
C THR A 235 -11.40 -41.01 36.96
N GLU A 236 -11.48 -40.04 37.87
CA GLU A 236 -11.24 -40.23 39.32
C GLU A 236 -12.51 -40.57 40.12
N ASN A 237 -13.69 -40.11 39.68
CA ASN A 237 -14.96 -40.37 40.37
C ASN A 237 -15.67 -41.62 39.83
N PHE A 238 -15.24 -42.80 40.28
CA PHE A 238 -16.07 -44.00 40.21
C PHE A 238 -17.20 -43.88 41.24
N HIS A 239 -18.43 -43.72 40.75
CA HIS A 239 -19.69 -43.60 41.50
C HIS A 239 -19.99 -42.23 42.12
N GLU A 240 -20.78 -41.39 41.44
CA GLU A 240 -22.11 -40.96 41.92
C GLU A 240 -22.83 -40.06 40.92
N ASN A 241 -24.16 -40.15 40.96
CA ASN A 241 -25.13 -39.69 39.97
C ASN A 241 -25.09 -38.16 39.71
N SER A 242 -24.55 -37.73 38.56
CA SER A 242 -24.81 -36.40 37.99
C SER A 242 -24.52 -36.30 36.48
N GLU A 243 -24.89 -37.30 35.68
CA GLU A 243 -24.62 -37.33 34.23
C GLU A 243 -25.18 -36.11 33.46
N THR A 244 -26.31 -35.53 33.91
CA THR A 244 -26.97 -34.37 33.29
C THR A 244 -26.22 -33.04 33.52
N SER A 245 -25.55 -32.86 34.67
CA SER A 245 -24.78 -31.64 34.94
C SER A 245 -23.44 -31.64 34.20
N ALA A 246 -22.78 -32.81 34.13
CA ALA A 246 -21.51 -32.96 33.44
C ALA A 246 -21.66 -32.80 31.91
N LYS A 247 -22.76 -33.27 31.33
CA LYS A 247 -23.03 -33.08 29.89
C LYS A 247 -23.27 -31.61 29.54
N GLY A 248 -24.05 -30.89 30.34
CA GLY A 248 -24.26 -29.45 30.16
C GLY A 248 -22.98 -28.61 30.31
N LEU A 249 -22.09 -28.99 31.24
CA LEU A 249 -20.78 -28.35 31.40
C LEU A 249 -19.86 -28.58 30.19
N ILE A 250 -19.80 -29.80 29.67
CA ILE A 250 -19.04 -30.11 28.45
C ILE A 250 -19.58 -29.32 27.25
N GLU A 251 -20.91 -29.26 27.08
CA GLU A 251 -21.54 -28.47 26.03
C GLU A 251 -21.20 -26.98 26.14
N LYS A 252 -21.17 -26.43 27.36
CA LYS A 252 -20.78 -25.04 27.60
C LYS A 252 -19.32 -24.78 27.23
N VAL A 253 -18.38 -25.58 27.76
CA VAL A 253 -16.93 -25.40 27.52
C VAL A 253 -16.59 -25.64 26.04
N THR A 254 -17.18 -26.64 25.40
CA THR A 254 -16.98 -26.89 23.96
C THR A 254 -17.55 -25.77 23.09
N SER A 255 -18.67 -25.16 23.49
CA SER A 255 -19.21 -23.96 22.82
C SER A 255 -18.30 -22.75 23.02
N GLU A 256 -17.73 -22.56 24.21
CA GLU A 256 -16.76 -21.49 24.49
C GLU A 256 -15.46 -21.70 23.69
N LEU A 257 -14.95 -22.93 23.64
CA LEU A 257 -13.79 -23.29 22.82
C LEU A 257 -14.05 -23.03 21.33
N SER A 258 -15.19 -23.46 20.81
CA SER A 258 -15.58 -23.20 19.42
C SER A 258 -15.64 -21.70 19.14
N ARG A 259 -16.18 -20.90 20.08
CA ARG A 259 -16.21 -19.44 19.99
C ARG A 259 -14.81 -18.82 20.01
N SER A 260 -13.90 -19.33 20.84
CA SER A 260 -12.51 -18.86 20.91
C SER A 260 -11.73 -19.15 19.62
N ILE A 261 -11.93 -20.34 19.03
CA ILE A 261 -11.36 -20.70 17.72
C ILE A 261 -11.91 -19.78 16.63
N TYR A 262 -13.23 -19.55 16.64
CA TYR A 262 -13.88 -18.64 15.72
C TYR A 262 -13.30 -17.23 15.80
N GLN A 263 -13.10 -16.70 17.02
CA GLN A 263 -12.49 -15.40 17.25
C GLN A 263 -11.05 -15.34 16.73
N LEU A 264 -10.24 -16.39 16.93
CA LEU A 264 -8.89 -16.46 16.37
C LEU A 264 -8.88 -16.43 14.85
N ILE A 265 -9.76 -17.22 14.19
CA ILE A 265 -9.90 -17.20 12.73
C ILE A 265 -10.27 -15.80 12.24
N ASN A 266 -11.22 -15.15 12.93
CA ASN A 266 -11.66 -13.80 12.60
C ASN A 266 -10.50 -12.79 12.74
N THR A 267 -9.80 -12.80 13.87
CA THR A 267 -8.62 -11.95 14.10
C THR A 267 -7.54 -12.18 13.05
N TYR A 268 -7.26 -13.44 12.69
CA TYR A 268 -6.32 -13.79 11.63
C TYR A 268 -6.74 -13.17 10.29
N CYS A 269 -8.01 -13.31 9.91
CA CYS A 269 -8.59 -12.77 8.68
C CYS A 269 -8.54 -11.23 8.60
N TYR A 270 -8.63 -10.53 9.73
CA TYR A 270 -8.46 -9.07 9.80
C TYR A 270 -7.00 -8.63 9.74
N SER A 271 -6.09 -9.48 10.22
CA SER A 271 -4.67 -9.16 10.37
C SER A 271 -3.82 -9.48 9.14
N PHE A 272 -4.13 -10.59 8.46
CA PHE A 272 -3.35 -11.13 7.34
C PHE A 272 -4.20 -11.29 6.08
N TYR A 273 -3.55 -11.44 4.93
CA TYR A 273 -4.26 -11.74 3.68
C TYR A 273 -4.86 -13.16 3.71
N ALA A 274 -6.19 -13.23 3.77
CA ALA A 274 -6.94 -14.46 3.55
C ALA A 274 -8.00 -14.27 2.46
N ASP A 275 -8.30 -15.34 1.73
CA ASP A 275 -9.41 -15.40 0.76
C ASP A 275 -10.64 -16.10 1.36
N PHE A 276 -10.72 -16.11 2.68
CA PHE A 276 -11.81 -16.71 3.42
C PHE A 276 -12.14 -15.87 4.65
N GLN A 277 -13.38 -16.01 5.12
CA GLN A 277 -13.83 -15.47 6.39
C GLN A 277 -14.77 -16.46 7.05
N PRO A 278 -14.95 -16.39 8.36
CA PRO A 278 -15.91 -17.25 9.03
C PRO A 278 -17.35 -16.70 8.83
N LEU A 279 -18.35 -17.58 8.69
CA LEU A 279 -19.71 -17.27 8.19
C LEU A 279 -20.49 -16.22 9.01
N ASN A 280 -20.42 -16.28 10.35
CA ASN A 280 -21.17 -15.44 11.28
C ASN A 280 -20.24 -14.45 11.97
N ILE A 281 -19.96 -13.31 11.34
CA ILE A 281 -19.16 -12.25 11.98
C ILE A 281 -19.83 -11.92 13.32
N PRO A 282 -19.15 -12.09 14.47
CA PRO A 282 -19.75 -11.74 15.75
C PRO A 282 -20.11 -10.25 15.69
N ASP A 283 -21.25 -9.88 16.24
CA ASP A 283 -21.75 -8.50 16.24
C ASP A 283 -20.58 -7.52 16.44
N GLU A 284 -20.44 -6.58 15.49
CA GLU A 284 -19.44 -5.51 15.55
C GLU A 284 -19.42 -4.95 16.97
N ILE A 285 -18.20 -4.84 17.53
CA ILE A 285 -17.97 -4.37 18.90
C ILE A 285 -18.86 -3.16 19.12
N SER A 286 -19.86 -3.29 20.00
CA SER A 286 -20.80 -2.21 20.26
C SER A 286 -20.02 -0.99 20.71
N TYR A 287 -20.08 0.07 19.92
CA TYR A 287 -19.40 1.33 20.15
C TYR A 287 -19.86 1.92 21.48
N ILE A 288 -19.14 1.62 22.55
CA ILE A 288 -19.23 2.41 23.76
C ILE A 288 -18.32 3.60 23.47
N ASN A 289 -18.91 4.79 23.57
CA ASN A 289 -18.18 6.05 23.56
C ASN A 289 -17.96 6.44 25.05
N PRO A 290 -17.10 5.76 25.83
CA PRO A 290 -16.71 6.32 27.12
C PRO A 290 -15.85 7.52 26.79
N GLY A 291 -16.17 8.67 27.40
CA GLY A 291 -15.53 9.95 27.09
C GLY A 291 -14.01 9.86 26.93
N LEU A 292 -13.52 10.58 25.91
CA LEU A 292 -12.13 10.68 25.46
C LEU A 292 -11.12 10.21 26.52
N HIS A 293 -10.56 9.01 26.33
CA HIS A 293 -9.20 8.80 26.84
C HIS A 293 -8.31 9.79 26.08
N SER A 294 -7.76 10.78 26.79
CA SER A 294 -6.97 11.85 26.19
C SER A 294 -5.69 11.33 25.53
N HIS A 295 -5.18 10.17 25.95
CA HIS A 295 -3.85 9.66 25.59
C HIS A 295 -3.90 8.31 24.86
N LEU A 296 -2.94 8.07 23.96
CA LEU A 296 -2.81 6.83 23.21
C LEU A 296 -2.43 5.66 24.14
N SER A 297 -3.28 4.63 24.20
CA SER A 297 -3.02 3.41 24.97
C SER A 297 -3.44 2.15 24.23
N PHE A 298 -2.69 1.07 24.44
CA PHE A 298 -2.97 -0.27 23.91
C PHE A 298 -2.24 -1.32 24.76
N THR A 299 -2.65 -2.58 24.65
CA THR A 299 -2.05 -3.69 25.40
C THR A 299 -1.20 -4.56 24.49
N VAL A 300 0.08 -4.71 24.84
CA VAL A 300 0.96 -5.71 24.22
C VAL A 300 0.71 -7.03 24.94
N TYR A 301 -0.02 -7.93 24.28
CA TYR A 301 -0.48 -9.16 24.92
C TYR A 301 0.62 -10.22 24.94
N ALA A 302 0.98 -10.76 23.78
CA ALA A 302 1.96 -11.84 23.68
C ALA A 302 2.71 -11.84 22.35
N VAL A 303 3.88 -12.43 22.34
CA VAL A 303 4.57 -12.85 21.11
C VAL A 303 4.51 -14.37 21.03
N HIS A 304 4.05 -14.87 19.89
CA HIS A 304 3.80 -16.27 19.60
C HIS A 304 4.89 -16.88 18.73
N ASN A 305 5.00 -18.21 18.79
CA ASN A 305 5.90 -19.03 18.00
C ASN A 305 7.38 -18.61 18.10
N ILE A 306 7.86 -18.41 19.33
CA ILE A 306 9.27 -18.08 19.60
C ILE A 306 10.18 -19.22 19.13
N PRO A 307 11.19 -18.95 18.28
CA PRO A 307 12.13 -19.97 17.82
C PRO A 307 12.87 -20.64 18.97
N GLU A 308 13.05 -21.97 18.90
CA GLU A 308 13.76 -22.72 19.94
C GLU A 308 15.18 -22.20 20.17
N ILE A 309 15.87 -21.76 19.11
CA ILE A 309 17.22 -21.18 19.19
C ILE A 309 17.26 -19.98 20.16
N TRP A 310 16.21 -19.16 20.19
CA TRP A 310 16.12 -18.02 21.09
C TRP A 310 15.89 -18.44 22.53
N VAL A 311 15.09 -19.48 22.77
CA VAL A 311 14.84 -20.02 24.11
C VAL A 311 16.14 -20.49 24.77
N HIS A 312 17.05 -21.11 24.00
CA HIS A 312 18.34 -21.56 24.51
C HIS A 312 19.34 -20.41 24.71
N SER A 313 19.21 -19.32 23.94
CA SER A 313 20.17 -18.21 23.93
C SER A 313 19.82 -17.07 24.91
N TYR A 314 18.54 -16.91 25.25
CA TYR A 314 18.05 -15.77 26.02
C TYR A 314 17.25 -16.21 27.25
N LYS A 315 17.50 -15.57 28.40
CA LYS A 315 16.82 -15.86 29.67
C LYS A 315 15.39 -15.33 29.70
N ALA A 316 15.20 -14.16 29.13
CA ALA A 316 13.97 -13.41 29.17
C ALA A 316 13.87 -12.46 27.97
N PHE A 317 12.67 -11.96 27.72
CA PHE A 317 12.35 -11.08 26.61
C PHE A 317 11.71 -9.80 27.13
N SER A 318 11.95 -8.70 26.43
CA SER A 318 11.35 -7.39 26.70
C SER A 318 11.02 -6.71 25.37
N PHE A 319 10.23 -5.63 25.40
CA PHE A 319 9.91 -4.88 24.18
C PHE A 319 9.98 -3.37 24.39
N SER A 320 10.04 -2.62 23.29
CA SER A 320 9.88 -1.17 23.30
C SER A 320 9.00 -0.71 22.14
N CYS A 321 8.22 0.33 22.37
CA CYS A 321 7.32 0.93 21.40
C CYS A 321 7.82 2.34 21.04
N TRP A 322 7.92 2.62 19.74
CA TRP A 322 8.27 3.94 19.20
C TRP A 322 7.10 4.49 18.42
N LEU A 323 6.87 5.78 18.59
CA LEU A 323 5.96 6.53 17.75
C LEU A 323 6.77 7.45 16.85
N THR A 324 6.52 7.39 15.56
CA THR A 324 7.30 8.11 14.54
C THR A 324 6.39 8.79 13.52
N TYR A 325 6.83 9.92 12.99
CA TYR A 325 6.15 10.66 11.93
C TYR A 325 7.19 11.30 11.01
N ALA A 326 7.06 11.11 9.69
CA ALA A 326 7.99 11.62 8.67
C ALA A 326 9.47 11.32 9.00
N GLY A 327 9.77 10.09 9.45
CA GLY A 327 11.11 9.67 9.84
C GLY A 327 11.63 10.23 11.18
N LYS A 328 10.88 11.12 11.85
CA LYS A 328 11.23 11.65 13.17
C LYS A 328 10.53 10.89 14.28
N LYS A 329 11.23 10.63 15.36
CA LYS A 329 10.70 9.98 16.55
C LYS A 329 9.94 10.97 17.42
N LEU A 330 8.64 10.76 17.57
CA LEU A 330 7.75 11.57 18.41
C LEU A 330 7.87 11.17 19.89
N CYS A 331 7.83 9.87 20.17
CA CYS A 331 7.88 9.34 21.54
C CYS A 331 8.44 7.92 21.57
N GLN A 332 8.96 7.50 22.72
CA GLN A 332 9.29 6.11 23.00
C GLN A 332 8.81 5.72 24.40
N VAL A 333 8.23 4.52 24.48
CA VAL A 333 7.94 3.84 25.73
C VAL A 333 8.66 2.50 25.72
N ARG A 334 9.33 2.15 26.81
CA ARG A 334 10.03 0.87 26.95
C ARG A 334 9.35 0.05 28.05
N SER A 335 9.10 -1.23 27.79
CA SER A 335 8.71 -2.15 28.86
C SER A 335 9.95 -2.48 29.69
N TYR A 336 9.80 -2.39 31.00
CA TYR A 336 10.82 -2.79 31.97
C TYR A 336 10.61 -4.23 32.47
N ARG A 337 9.60 -4.94 31.94
CA ARG A 337 9.27 -6.31 32.33
C ARG A 337 10.03 -7.30 31.45
N ASN A 338 10.91 -8.05 32.12
CA ASN A 338 11.68 -9.12 31.52
C ASN A 338 10.97 -10.44 31.78
N ILE A 339 10.34 -11.02 30.76
CA ILE A 339 9.49 -12.21 30.92
C ILE A 339 10.13 -13.42 30.23
N PRO A 340 10.23 -14.59 30.89
CA PRO A 340 10.74 -15.81 30.27
C PRO A 340 9.70 -16.43 29.32
N VAL A 341 10.17 -17.27 28.41
CA VAL A 341 9.32 -18.04 27.49
C VAL A 341 8.52 -19.08 28.27
N LYS A 342 7.24 -19.22 27.93
CA LYS A 342 6.36 -20.28 28.41
C LYS A 342 6.06 -21.23 27.26
N LYS A 343 5.98 -22.53 27.57
CA LYS A 343 5.55 -23.57 26.64
C LYS A 343 4.12 -23.99 27.00
N LEU A 344 3.18 -23.67 26.13
CA LEU A 344 1.81 -24.20 26.16
C LEU A 344 1.67 -25.21 25.00
N PHE A 345 0.76 -25.01 24.04
CA PHE A 345 0.86 -25.72 22.76
C PHE A 345 2.11 -25.30 22.00
N PHE A 346 2.42 -24.00 22.03
CA PHE A 346 3.59 -23.40 21.38
C PHE A 346 4.42 -22.58 22.37
N LEU A 347 5.62 -22.19 21.94
CA LEU A 347 6.52 -21.32 22.70
C LEU A 347 6.06 -19.86 22.55
N LEU A 348 5.74 -19.20 23.66
CA LEU A 348 5.27 -17.83 23.67
C LEU A 348 5.80 -17.03 24.86
N VAL A 349 5.81 -15.71 24.72
CA VAL A 349 6.05 -14.77 25.82
C VAL A 349 4.79 -13.94 26.04
N ASN A 350 4.22 -13.99 27.24
CA ASN A 350 2.99 -13.29 27.60
C ASN A 350 3.31 -12.14 28.55
N TRP A 351 3.18 -10.90 28.07
CA TRP A 351 3.33 -9.69 28.87
C TRP A 351 2.02 -9.20 29.46
N ASN A 352 0.96 -9.20 28.66
CA ASN A 352 -0.32 -8.58 28.99
C ASN A 352 -0.12 -7.20 29.65
N GLU A 353 0.71 -6.36 29.01
CA GLU A 353 1.15 -5.07 29.54
C GLU A 353 0.50 -3.94 28.75
N THR A 354 -0.28 -3.10 29.44
CA THR A 354 -0.88 -1.90 28.86
C THR A 354 0.16 -0.78 28.81
N ILE A 355 0.41 -0.29 27.60
CA ILE A 355 1.30 0.81 27.31
C ILE A 355 0.48 2.09 27.20
N ASN A 356 0.90 3.13 27.91
CA ASN A 356 0.32 4.47 27.83
C ASN A 356 1.38 5.44 27.30
N PHE A 357 1.10 6.07 26.18
CA PHE A 357 1.95 7.14 25.66
C PHE A 357 1.62 8.47 26.33
N PRO A 358 2.61 9.31 26.66
CA PRO A 358 2.40 10.65 27.18
C PRO A 358 2.00 11.65 26.09
N LEU A 359 1.26 11.22 25.07
CA LEU A 359 0.82 12.04 23.94
C LEU A 359 -0.69 11.93 23.78
N GLU A 360 -1.33 13.06 23.51
CA GLU A 360 -2.76 13.09 23.28
C GLU A 360 -3.09 12.58 21.87
N ILE A 361 -4.12 11.72 21.72
CA ILE A 361 -4.46 11.10 20.43
C ILE A 361 -4.74 12.18 19.37
N LYS A 362 -5.46 13.25 19.74
CA LYS A 362 -5.78 14.40 18.86
C LYS A 362 -4.54 15.15 18.34
N SER A 363 -3.42 15.09 19.07
CA SER A 363 -2.19 15.78 18.69
C SER A 363 -1.34 14.98 17.72
N LEU A 364 -1.68 13.69 17.54
CA LEU A 364 -0.93 12.81 16.65
C LEU A 364 -1.29 13.11 15.20
N PRO A 365 -0.29 13.33 14.34
CA PRO A 365 -0.54 13.38 12.91
C PRO A 365 -1.14 12.08 12.40
N ARG A 366 -1.93 12.17 11.33
CA ARG A 366 -2.59 11.03 10.69
C ARG A 366 -1.61 9.95 10.23
N GLU A 367 -0.50 10.34 9.62
CA GLU A 367 0.52 9.41 9.10
C GLU A 367 1.54 9.00 10.18
N SER A 368 1.08 8.82 11.41
CA SER A 368 1.92 8.33 12.51
C SER A 368 2.10 6.82 12.44
N MET A 369 3.36 6.36 12.54
CA MET A 369 3.73 4.95 12.59
C MET A 369 4.10 4.52 14.00
N LEU A 370 3.50 3.42 14.45
CA LEU A 370 3.87 2.70 15.65
C LEU A 370 4.84 1.57 15.30
N THR A 371 6.04 1.61 15.87
CA THR A 371 7.06 0.56 15.73
C THR A 371 7.24 -0.16 17.05
N ILE A 372 7.16 -1.49 17.03
CA ILE A 372 7.40 -2.33 18.21
C ILE A 372 8.64 -3.15 17.98
N ARG A 373 9.55 -3.10 18.95
CA ARG A 373 10.86 -3.77 18.92
C ARG A 373 10.90 -4.81 20.03
N LEU A 374 11.25 -6.05 19.67
CA LEU A 374 11.43 -7.17 20.57
C LEU A 374 12.92 -7.37 20.89
N PHE A 375 13.23 -7.52 22.18
CA PHE A 375 14.58 -7.72 22.67
C PHE A 375 14.71 -9.03 23.44
N GLY A 376 15.81 -9.74 23.21
CA GLY A 376 16.25 -10.88 24.00
C GLY A 376 17.31 -10.48 25.01
N ILE A 377 17.19 -10.97 26.24
CA ILE A 377 18.12 -10.67 27.33
C ILE A 377 19.07 -11.83 27.51
N VAL A 378 20.35 -11.59 27.23
CA VAL A 378 21.39 -12.61 27.25
C VAL A 378 21.65 -13.10 28.66
N CYS A 379 21.69 -14.43 28.86
CA CYS A 379 21.91 -15.06 30.17
C CYS A 379 23.22 -14.58 30.85
N ALA A 380 24.29 -14.44 30.07
CA ALA A 380 25.64 -14.16 30.59
C ALA A 380 25.89 -12.68 30.91
N THR A 381 25.39 -11.76 30.08
CA THR A 381 25.74 -10.33 30.15
C THR A 381 24.58 -9.43 30.59
N SER A 382 23.36 -9.95 30.65
CA SER A 382 22.12 -9.17 30.84
C SER A 382 21.92 -8.04 29.81
N ASN A 383 22.66 -8.08 28.70
CA ASN A 383 22.46 -7.14 27.59
C ASN A 383 21.20 -7.49 26.81
N ALA A 384 20.51 -6.45 26.32
CA ALA A 384 19.32 -6.58 25.51
C ALA A 384 19.70 -6.49 24.02
N ASN A 385 19.53 -7.58 23.28
CA ASN A 385 19.76 -7.65 21.84
C ASN A 385 18.44 -7.49 21.09
N LEU A 386 18.39 -6.65 20.07
CA LEU A 386 17.24 -6.57 19.17
C LEU A 386 17.12 -7.89 18.39
N LEU A 387 15.97 -8.54 18.48
CA LEU A 387 15.70 -9.80 17.79
C LEU A 387 14.79 -9.61 16.59
N ALA A 388 13.74 -8.82 16.80
CA ALA A 388 12.73 -8.61 15.80
C ALA A 388 12.02 -7.28 16.02
N TRP A 389 11.31 -6.82 15.00
CA TRP A 389 10.48 -5.63 15.10
C TRP A 389 9.33 -5.68 14.10
N THR A 390 8.31 -4.86 14.35
CA THR A 390 7.18 -4.67 13.43
C THR A 390 6.79 -3.20 13.43
N CYS A 391 6.16 -2.74 12.36
CA CYS A 391 5.74 -1.35 12.22
C CYS A 391 4.37 -1.28 11.56
N LEU A 392 3.47 -0.44 12.09
CA LEU A 392 2.11 -0.31 11.62
C LEU A 392 1.61 1.15 11.68
N PRO A 393 0.75 1.57 10.75
CA PRO A 393 0.09 2.87 10.83
C PRO A 393 -0.92 2.87 11.97
N LEU A 394 -0.95 3.92 12.79
CA LEU A 394 -1.93 4.03 13.88
C LEU A 394 -3.35 4.27 13.38
N PHE A 395 -3.49 4.99 12.26
CA PHE A 395 -4.78 5.41 11.70
C PHE A 395 -4.94 4.92 10.25
N PRO A 396 -5.19 3.61 10.03
CA PRO A 396 -5.54 3.11 8.71
C PRO A 396 -6.90 3.66 8.25
N LYS A 397 -6.95 4.30 7.07
CA LYS A 397 -8.18 4.89 6.48
C LYS A 397 -8.98 5.80 7.45
N ASP A 398 -8.27 6.69 8.15
CA ASP A 398 -8.87 7.72 9.01
C ASP A 398 -9.54 7.22 10.30
N LYS A 399 -9.45 5.90 10.59
CA LYS A 399 -10.01 5.26 11.78
C LYS A 399 -8.91 4.60 12.62
N SER A 400 -9.13 4.50 13.92
CA SER A 400 -8.27 3.72 14.82
C SER A 400 -8.38 2.22 14.56
N ILE A 401 -7.29 1.48 14.81
CA ILE A 401 -7.33 0.02 14.88
C ILE A 401 -8.14 -0.37 16.12
N LEU A 402 -9.05 -1.34 15.97
CA LEU A 402 -9.94 -1.80 17.03
C LEU A 402 -9.70 -3.26 17.37
N GLY A 403 -9.72 -3.57 18.66
CA GLY A 403 -9.69 -4.94 19.17
C GLY A 403 -8.32 -5.61 19.02
N SER A 404 -8.36 -6.95 19.05
CA SER A 404 -7.16 -7.79 18.99
C SER A 404 -6.68 -7.93 17.55
N MET A 405 -5.40 -7.69 17.32
CA MET A 405 -4.77 -7.79 16.00
C MET A 405 -3.41 -8.50 16.09
N LEU A 406 -3.09 -9.24 15.04
CA LEU A 406 -1.84 -9.99 14.89
C LEU A 406 -0.92 -9.27 13.92
N PHE A 407 0.36 -9.21 14.26
CA PHE A 407 1.38 -8.53 13.46
C PHE A 407 2.58 -9.44 13.27
N SER A 408 2.98 -9.62 12.02
CA SER A 408 4.23 -10.30 11.72
C SER A 408 5.42 -9.49 12.20
N MET A 409 6.38 -10.17 12.84
CA MET A 409 7.65 -9.58 13.22
C MET A 409 8.72 -9.90 12.19
N THR A 410 9.45 -8.88 11.76
CA THR A 410 10.63 -9.01 10.91
C THR A 410 11.81 -9.40 11.77
N LEU A 411 12.44 -10.52 11.40
CA LEU A 411 13.70 -11.00 11.96
C LEU A 411 14.79 -10.36 11.10
N GLU A 412 15.72 -9.59 11.70
CA GLU A 412 16.86 -8.87 11.06
C GLU A 412 16.76 -7.32 10.95
N ASN A 413 17.96 -6.69 11.03
CA ASN A 413 18.35 -5.27 11.01
C ASN A 413 17.54 -4.28 11.88
N GLU A 414 18.13 -3.14 12.23
CA GLU A 414 17.34 -2.08 12.85
C GLU A 414 16.30 -1.51 11.87
N PRO A 415 15.14 -1.06 12.36
CA PRO A 415 14.13 -0.44 11.51
C PRO A 415 14.69 0.80 10.80
N PRO A 416 14.61 0.92 9.46
CA PRO A 416 15.09 2.09 8.72
C PRO A 416 14.09 3.25 8.84
N ILE A 417 13.98 3.83 10.05
CA ILE A 417 12.91 4.77 10.48
C ILE A 417 12.63 5.86 9.44
N GLU A 418 13.67 6.39 8.78
CA GLU A 418 13.58 7.50 7.82
C GLU A 418 12.80 7.15 6.54
N MET A 419 12.61 5.86 6.24
CA MET A 419 11.97 5.37 5.01
C MET A 419 10.73 4.51 5.27
N ILE A 420 10.29 4.36 6.53
CA ILE A 420 9.15 3.48 6.83
C ILE A 420 7.84 4.17 6.42
N ALA A 421 7.15 3.56 5.46
CA ALA A 421 5.76 3.85 5.14
C ALA A 421 5.01 2.51 4.91
N PRO A 422 3.67 2.50 5.04
CA PRO A 422 2.88 1.27 4.93
C PRO A 422 3.11 0.49 3.63
N GLY A 423 3.25 1.19 2.49
CA GLY A 423 3.50 0.55 1.20
C GLY A 423 4.91 -0.03 1.02
N VAL A 424 5.85 0.33 1.90
CA VAL A 424 7.21 -0.22 1.86
C VAL A 424 7.25 -1.51 2.69
N TRP A 425 6.51 -1.57 3.80
CA TRP A 425 6.60 -2.61 4.83
C TRP A 425 5.28 -3.36 4.98
N ASP A 426 5.17 -4.51 4.31
CA ASP A 426 3.96 -5.33 4.35
C ASP A 426 3.94 -6.29 5.55
N ILE A 427 3.14 -5.94 6.56
CA ILE A 427 2.89 -6.75 7.77
C ILE A 427 1.82 -7.82 7.59
N SER A 428 1.12 -7.83 6.46
CA SER A 428 -0.04 -8.70 6.22
C SER A 428 0.35 -10.11 5.72
N LEU A 429 1.65 -10.36 5.58
CA LEU A 429 2.23 -11.68 5.33
C LEU A 429 2.66 -12.32 6.66
N PRO A 430 2.24 -13.55 6.97
CA PRO A 430 2.62 -14.22 8.21
C PRO A 430 4.12 -14.51 8.23
N SER A 431 4.82 -14.02 9.27
CA SER A 431 6.20 -14.40 9.58
C SER A 431 6.24 -15.48 10.67
N PRO A 432 7.40 -16.13 10.91
CA PRO A 432 7.51 -17.15 11.95
C PRO A 432 7.16 -16.64 13.34
N VAL A 433 7.34 -15.35 13.63
CA VAL A 433 7.09 -14.77 14.96
C VAL A 433 5.97 -13.75 14.85
N ILE A 434 4.87 -13.99 15.57
CA ILE A 434 3.66 -13.17 15.49
C ILE A 434 3.44 -12.45 16.82
N LEU A 435 3.30 -11.13 16.76
CA LEU A 435 2.96 -10.27 17.88
C LEU A 435 1.44 -10.09 17.96
N GLN A 436 0.85 -10.25 19.13
CA GLN A 436 -0.54 -9.94 19.41
C GLN A 436 -0.65 -8.65 20.22
N ILE A 437 -1.46 -7.71 19.72
CA ILE A 437 -1.77 -6.43 20.37
C ILE A 437 -3.28 -6.29 20.49
N ASP A 438 -3.73 -5.83 21.65
CA ASP A 438 -5.13 -5.52 21.89
C ASP A 438 -5.30 -3.99 21.97
N PHE A 439 -5.96 -3.43 20.97
CA PHE A 439 -6.34 -2.03 20.92
C PHE A 439 -7.67 -1.79 21.64
N PRO A 440 -7.88 -0.59 22.21
CA PRO A 440 -9.15 -0.25 22.84
C PRO A 440 -10.32 -0.32 21.86
N ALA A 441 -11.52 -0.58 22.38
CA ALA A 441 -12.76 -0.66 21.61
C ALA A 441 -13.31 0.71 21.17
N THR A 442 -12.58 1.80 21.41
CA THR A 442 -13.02 3.16 21.12
C THR A 442 -12.60 3.53 19.70
N GLU A 443 -13.59 3.73 18.82
CA GLU A 443 -13.35 4.26 17.49
C GLU A 443 -12.98 5.74 17.59
N TRP A 444 -11.81 6.08 17.07
CA TRP A 444 -11.38 7.45 16.88
C TRP A 444 -11.34 7.73 15.39
N GLU A 445 -12.06 8.76 14.96
CA GLU A 445 -11.95 9.31 13.61
C GLU A 445 -11.04 10.53 13.64
N TYR A 446 -10.08 10.58 12.71
CA TYR A 446 -9.21 11.74 12.59
C TYR A 446 -10.03 12.95 12.11
N MET A 447 -10.19 13.94 12.98
CA MET A 447 -10.86 15.19 12.65
C MET A 447 -9.85 16.17 12.04
N LYS A 448 -10.08 16.57 10.79
CA LYS A 448 -9.31 17.60 10.11
C LYS A 448 -9.57 18.95 10.81
N LEU A 449 -8.52 19.62 11.26
CA LEU A 449 -8.65 21.00 11.71
C LEU A 449 -8.76 21.91 10.48
N ASP A 450 -9.86 22.65 10.41
CA ASP A 450 -9.99 23.76 9.48
C ASP A 450 -9.02 24.88 9.90
N SER A 451 -8.04 25.15 9.03
CA SER A 451 -7.12 26.25 9.24
C SER A 451 -7.83 27.56 8.93
N GLU A 452 -8.09 28.37 9.94
CA GLU A 452 -8.49 29.78 9.78
C GLU A 452 -7.38 30.55 9.03
N GLU A 453 -7.73 31.16 7.89
CA GLU A 453 -6.81 31.98 7.10
C GLU A 453 -6.52 33.31 7.82
N ASN A 454 -5.55 33.31 8.73
CA ASN A 454 -5.01 34.56 9.26
C ASN A 454 -4.16 35.24 8.20
N ARG A 455 -4.79 36.14 7.41
CA ARG A 455 -4.09 37.13 6.60
C ARG A 455 -3.35 38.11 7.51
N ASN A 456 -2.14 37.75 7.91
CA ASN A 456 -1.22 38.74 8.44
C ASN A 456 -0.76 39.63 7.28
N ASN A 457 -0.92 40.96 7.43
CA ASN A 457 -0.33 41.94 6.53
C ASN A 457 1.20 41.81 6.62
N LEU A 458 1.79 41.07 5.70
CA LEU A 458 3.23 40.84 5.63
C LEU A 458 3.88 42.03 4.92
N GLU A 459 4.78 42.75 5.61
CA GLU A 459 5.65 43.74 4.98
C GLU A 459 6.52 43.08 3.91
N GLU A 460 6.80 43.77 2.79
CA GLU A 460 7.65 43.21 1.73
C GLU A 460 9.10 43.04 2.21
N PRO A 461 9.73 41.87 1.98
CA PRO A 461 11.09 41.62 2.39
C PRO A 461 12.05 42.39 1.47
N PRO A 462 13.25 42.76 1.96
CA PRO A 462 14.26 43.40 1.13
C PRO A 462 14.59 42.57 -0.13
N LYS A 463 14.84 43.24 -1.26
CA LYS A 463 15.17 42.59 -2.55
C LYS A 463 16.38 41.63 -2.46
N GLU A 464 17.29 41.88 -1.53
CA GLU A 464 18.45 41.01 -1.27
C GLU A 464 18.05 39.63 -0.73
N CYS A 465 17.02 39.58 0.11
CA CYS A 465 16.47 38.34 0.65
C CYS A 465 15.87 37.48 -0.47
N LEU A 466 15.10 38.09 -1.37
CA LEU A 466 14.54 37.39 -2.54
C LEU A 466 15.63 36.83 -3.47
N LYS A 467 16.72 37.60 -3.70
CA LYS A 467 17.89 37.11 -4.44
C LYS A 467 18.57 35.94 -3.73
N HIS A 468 18.62 35.95 -2.40
CA HIS A 468 19.18 34.83 -1.64
C HIS A 468 18.31 33.58 -1.77
N ILE A 469 16.99 33.70 -1.66
CA ILE A 469 16.03 32.60 -1.88
C ILE A 469 16.23 31.97 -3.26
N ALA A 470 16.32 32.79 -4.32
CA ALA A 470 16.55 32.31 -5.67
C ALA A 470 17.87 31.53 -5.81
N ARG A 471 18.94 31.96 -5.13
CA ARG A 471 20.22 31.22 -5.09
C ARG A 471 20.09 29.88 -4.35
N LEU A 472 19.31 29.83 -3.27
CA LEU A 472 19.04 28.57 -2.56
C LEU A 472 18.22 27.61 -3.43
N SER A 473 17.28 28.13 -4.22
CA SER A 473 16.45 27.34 -5.13
C SER A 473 17.23 26.57 -6.19
N GLN A 474 18.41 27.07 -6.60
CA GLN A 474 19.25 26.38 -7.59
C GLN A 474 19.72 24.99 -7.14
N LYS A 475 19.67 24.68 -5.84
CA LYS A 475 20.04 23.36 -5.32
C LYS A 475 18.96 22.30 -5.54
N GLN A 476 17.74 22.67 -5.96
CA GLN A 476 16.63 21.81 -6.38
C GLN A 476 16.08 20.80 -5.35
N SER A 477 16.82 20.45 -4.29
CA SER A 477 16.42 19.48 -3.26
C SER A 477 16.67 19.98 -1.84
N PRO A 478 15.72 19.78 -0.90
CA PRO A 478 15.91 20.08 0.52
C PRO A 478 17.09 19.33 1.17
N LEU A 479 17.47 18.17 0.62
CA LEU A 479 18.57 17.35 1.13
C LEU A 479 19.94 17.99 0.88
N LEU A 480 20.03 18.87 -0.12
CA LEU A 480 21.27 19.57 -0.48
C LEU A 480 21.43 20.90 0.27
N LEU A 481 20.50 21.25 1.15
CA LEU A 481 20.52 22.45 1.99
C LEU A 481 21.02 22.12 3.39
N SER A 482 21.87 23.01 3.94
CA SER A 482 22.21 22.97 5.37
C SER A 482 20.99 23.37 6.21
N GLU A 483 20.96 22.98 7.48
CA GLU A 483 19.87 23.36 8.39
C GLU A 483 19.65 24.87 8.47
N GLU A 484 20.72 25.67 8.50
CA GLU A 484 20.64 27.13 8.51
C GLU A 484 19.90 27.67 7.28
N LYS A 485 20.19 27.12 6.10
CA LYS A 485 19.54 27.51 4.84
C LYS A 485 18.08 27.09 4.81
N ARG A 486 17.75 25.94 5.39
CA ARG A 486 16.35 25.48 5.55
C ARG A 486 15.58 26.40 6.49
N ARG A 487 16.17 26.74 7.65
CA ARG A 487 15.57 27.71 8.59
C ARG A 487 15.33 29.07 7.92
N TYR A 488 16.27 29.54 7.10
CA TYR A 488 16.11 30.76 6.32
C TYR A 488 14.92 30.69 5.33
N LEU A 489 14.83 29.62 4.54
CA LEU A 489 13.71 29.43 3.61
C LEU A 489 12.36 29.34 4.33
N TRP A 490 12.30 28.62 5.45
CA TRP A 490 11.08 28.52 6.23
C TRP A 490 10.68 29.86 6.86
N PHE A 491 11.65 30.64 7.33
CA PHE A 491 11.39 31.99 7.85
C PHE A 491 10.70 32.88 6.80
N TYR A 492 11.16 32.83 5.55
CA TYR A 492 10.59 33.58 4.42
C TYR A 492 9.56 32.79 3.57
N ARG A 493 8.99 31.70 4.10
CA ARG A 493 8.09 30.80 3.35
C ARG A 493 6.93 31.50 2.64
N PHE A 494 6.34 32.52 3.26
CA PHE A 494 5.22 33.27 2.68
C PHE A 494 5.62 34.25 1.56
N TYR A 495 6.91 34.45 1.32
CA TYR A 495 7.43 35.22 0.19
C TYR A 495 7.99 34.32 -0.93
N CYS A 496 8.04 33.02 -0.69
CA CYS A 496 8.39 32.04 -1.72
C CYS A 496 7.21 31.85 -2.68
N ASN A 497 7.52 31.80 -3.96
CA ASN A 497 6.60 31.52 -5.05
C ASN A 497 7.34 30.70 -6.14
N ASN A 498 6.66 30.44 -7.23
CA ASN A 498 7.13 29.62 -8.34
C ASN A 498 8.14 30.31 -9.28
N GLU A 499 8.38 31.61 -9.10
CA GLU A 499 9.40 32.38 -9.82
C GLU A 499 10.75 32.34 -9.08
N ASN A 500 10.72 32.31 -7.76
CA ASN A 500 11.91 32.42 -6.92
C ASN A 500 12.31 31.12 -6.21
N CYS A 501 11.42 30.14 -6.13
CA CYS A 501 11.62 28.90 -5.39
C CYS A 501 10.77 27.76 -5.98
N SER A 502 10.87 26.58 -5.36
CA SER A 502 9.98 25.44 -5.64
C SER A 502 9.30 24.98 -4.35
N LEU A 503 8.08 24.49 -4.47
CA LEU A 503 7.26 24.05 -3.36
C LEU A 503 7.90 22.92 -2.54
N PRO A 504 8.48 21.85 -3.15
CA PRO A 504 9.18 20.83 -2.39
C PRO A 504 10.32 21.41 -1.55
N LEU A 505 11.00 22.45 -2.03
CA LEU A 505 12.09 23.08 -1.30
C LEU A 505 11.59 23.88 -0.09
N VAL A 506 10.48 24.60 -0.24
CA VAL A 506 9.87 25.39 0.85
C VAL A 506 9.29 24.46 1.92
N LEU A 507 8.43 23.52 1.52
CA LEU A 507 7.80 22.58 2.45
C LEU A 507 8.85 21.68 3.10
N GLY A 508 9.81 21.19 2.32
CA GLY A 508 10.91 20.38 2.83
C GLY A 508 11.86 21.15 3.74
N SER A 509 11.80 22.48 3.80
CA SER A 509 12.59 23.31 4.72
C SER A 509 11.94 23.52 6.08
N ALA A 510 10.71 23.03 6.29
CA ALA A 510 10.01 23.16 7.54
C ALA A 510 10.78 22.56 8.73
N PRO A 511 10.66 23.17 9.93
CA PRO A 511 11.38 22.73 11.13
C PRO A 511 10.88 21.37 11.64
N GLY A 512 9.62 21.05 11.38
CA GLY A 512 8.96 19.85 11.87
C GLY A 512 7.61 19.64 11.20
N TRP A 513 6.79 18.85 11.89
CA TRP A 513 5.46 18.45 11.46
C TRP A 513 4.45 18.57 12.61
N ASP A 514 4.68 19.54 13.49
CA ASP A 514 3.68 19.90 14.49
C ASP A 514 2.45 20.51 13.81
N GLU A 515 1.32 20.48 14.51
CA GLU A 515 0.00 20.93 14.01
C GLU A 515 0.04 22.32 13.36
N ARG A 516 0.75 23.27 13.98
CA ARG A 516 0.89 24.63 13.46
C ARG A 516 1.70 24.64 12.16
N THR A 517 2.83 23.96 12.14
CA THR A 517 3.67 23.86 10.93
C THR A 517 2.91 23.21 9.77
N VAL A 518 2.15 22.14 10.01
CA VAL A 518 1.32 21.47 8.99
C VAL A 518 0.22 22.40 8.46
N SER A 519 -0.47 23.12 9.34
CA SER A 519 -1.47 24.12 8.94
C SER A 519 -0.87 25.22 8.05
N GLU A 520 0.33 25.71 8.38
CA GLU A 520 1.05 26.66 7.54
C GLU A 520 1.48 26.06 6.19
N MET A 521 1.93 24.79 6.17
CA MET A 521 2.23 24.07 4.93
C MET A 521 0.99 23.96 4.02
N HIS A 522 -0.16 23.58 4.57
CA HIS A 522 -1.42 23.49 3.81
C HIS A 522 -1.87 24.86 3.30
N THR A 523 -1.63 25.94 4.06
CA THR A 523 -1.90 27.31 3.61
C THR A 523 -1.02 27.68 2.42
N ILE A 524 0.28 27.35 2.46
CA ILE A 524 1.20 27.55 1.34
C ILE A 524 0.78 26.70 0.14
N LEU A 525 0.40 25.44 0.37
CA LEU A 525 -0.03 24.50 -0.66
C LEU A 525 -1.25 25.04 -1.43
N ARG A 526 -2.27 25.55 -0.73
CA ARG A 526 -3.49 26.09 -1.36
C ARG A 526 -3.26 27.33 -2.23
N ARG A 527 -2.28 28.18 -1.87
CA ARG A 527 -1.95 29.38 -2.66
C ARG A 527 -0.93 29.13 -3.77
N TRP A 528 -0.23 28.00 -3.75
CA TRP A 528 0.88 27.75 -4.66
C TRP A 528 0.41 27.58 -6.09
N LYS A 529 1.12 28.18 -7.03
CA LYS A 529 0.91 27.99 -8.47
C LYS A 529 2.13 27.25 -9.02
N PHE A 530 1.94 26.05 -9.54
CA PHE A 530 3.06 25.28 -10.09
C PHE A 530 3.52 25.90 -11.42
N SER A 531 4.84 26.05 -11.60
CA SER A 531 5.41 26.49 -12.89
C SER A 531 5.44 25.35 -13.90
N CYS A 532 5.59 24.11 -13.43
CA CYS A 532 5.62 22.89 -14.23
C CYS A 532 5.06 21.73 -13.40
N PRO A 533 4.22 20.83 -13.97
CA PRO A 533 3.71 19.66 -13.26
C PRO A 533 4.80 18.78 -12.64
N LEU A 534 5.99 18.72 -13.24
CA LEU A 534 7.11 17.89 -12.78
C LEU A 534 7.68 18.32 -11.42
N GLU A 535 7.46 19.58 -11.01
CA GLU A 535 7.80 20.05 -9.67
C GLU A 535 7.11 19.21 -8.58
N ALA A 536 5.90 18.70 -8.87
CA ALA A 536 5.13 17.88 -7.96
C ALA A 536 5.79 16.52 -7.65
N LEU A 537 6.68 16.00 -8.51
CA LEU A 537 7.40 14.75 -8.24
C LEU A 537 8.20 14.81 -6.93
N GLY A 538 8.73 15.99 -6.57
CA GLY A 538 9.46 16.19 -5.32
C GLY A 538 8.60 15.98 -4.07
N LEU A 539 7.29 16.18 -4.17
CA LEU A 539 6.30 16.01 -3.09
C LEU A 539 5.87 14.55 -2.91
N LEU A 540 6.25 13.64 -3.82
CA LEU A 540 5.93 12.21 -3.71
C LEU A 540 7.03 11.39 -3.02
N THR A 541 8.08 12.05 -2.52
CA THR A 541 9.18 11.41 -1.79
C THR A 541 8.79 11.03 -0.36
N ALA A 542 9.58 10.16 0.28
CA ALA A 542 9.37 9.75 1.68
C ALA A 542 9.37 10.92 2.69
N SER A 543 9.95 12.07 2.32
CA SER A 543 9.98 13.27 3.16
C SER A 543 8.60 13.92 3.33
N PHE A 544 7.62 13.59 2.50
CA PHE A 544 6.27 14.17 2.51
C PHE A 544 5.21 13.07 2.68
N PRO A 545 5.00 12.55 3.90
CA PRO A 545 3.98 11.55 4.14
C PRO A 545 2.55 12.14 4.14
N ASP A 546 2.39 13.44 4.42
CA ASP A 546 1.09 14.12 4.50
C ASP A 546 0.26 13.94 3.23
N GLN A 547 -0.99 13.51 3.41
CA GLN A 547 -1.80 13.02 2.32
C GLN A 547 -2.51 14.12 1.53
N GLU A 548 -2.66 15.32 2.08
CA GLU A 548 -3.12 16.48 1.32
C GLU A 548 -2.02 16.98 0.37
N ILE A 549 -0.76 17.04 0.84
CA ILE A 549 0.41 17.36 0.01
C ILE A 549 0.52 16.37 -1.15
N ARG A 550 0.46 15.07 -0.86
CA ARG A 550 0.53 14.03 -1.91
C ARG A 550 -0.65 14.09 -2.88
N LYS A 551 -1.87 14.35 -2.39
CA LYS A 551 -3.05 14.52 -3.24
C LYS A 551 -2.87 15.69 -4.21
N VAL A 552 -2.43 16.85 -3.75
CA VAL A 552 -2.17 18.01 -4.63
C VAL A 552 -1.06 17.68 -5.64
N ALA A 553 -0.02 16.97 -5.22
CA ALA A 553 1.04 16.55 -6.12
C ALA A 553 0.51 15.68 -7.27
N VAL A 554 -0.32 14.68 -6.96
CA VAL A 554 -0.95 13.81 -7.97
C VAL A 554 -1.89 14.60 -8.88
N GLN A 555 -2.68 15.54 -8.33
CA GLN A 555 -3.54 16.41 -9.15
C GLN A 555 -2.74 17.25 -10.16
N GLN A 556 -1.52 17.66 -9.82
CA GLN A 556 -0.65 18.34 -10.77
C GLN A 556 -0.13 17.40 -11.86
N LEU A 557 0.29 16.19 -11.48
CA LEU A 557 0.77 15.18 -12.43
C LEU A 557 -0.33 14.67 -13.36
N ASP A 558 -1.59 14.70 -12.93
CA ASP A 558 -2.74 14.39 -13.78
C ASP A 558 -2.96 15.40 -14.92
N ASN A 559 -2.28 16.55 -14.90
CA ASN A 559 -2.27 17.47 -16.04
C ASN A 559 -1.27 17.08 -17.14
N LEU A 560 -0.39 16.10 -16.89
CA LEU A 560 0.57 15.61 -17.89
C LEU A 560 -0.11 14.74 -18.95
N LEU A 561 0.46 14.75 -20.15
CA LEU A 561 0.10 13.80 -21.21
C LEU A 561 0.58 12.39 -20.86
N ASN A 562 -0.06 11.36 -21.43
CA ASN A 562 0.33 9.96 -21.17
C ASN A 562 1.80 9.70 -21.53
N ASP A 563 2.27 10.21 -22.68
CA ASP A 563 3.66 10.09 -23.13
C ASP A 563 4.66 10.70 -22.16
N GLU A 564 4.34 11.87 -21.58
CA GLU A 564 5.18 12.54 -20.61
C GLU A 564 5.21 11.76 -19.28
N LEU A 565 4.04 11.26 -18.84
CA LEU A 565 3.94 10.48 -17.62
C LEU A 565 4.73 9.17 -17.71
N LEU A 566 4.76 8.53 -18.88
CA LEU A 566 5.52 7.29 -19.12
C LEU A 566 7.02 7.46 -18.87
N GLU A 567 7.60 8.64 -19.17
CA GLU A 567 9.01 8.92 -18.89
C GLU A 567 9.34 8.89 -17.39
N TYR A 568 8.34 9.15 -16.54
CA TYR A 568 8.46 9.15 -15.08
C TYR A 568 7.79 7.94 -14.42
N LEU A 569 7.22 7.01 -15.20
CA LEU A 569 6.51 5.84 -14.67
C LEU A 569 7.37 5.02 -13.70
N PRO A 570 8.67 4.73 -13.96
CA PRO A 570 9.51 4.01 -12.99
C PRO A 570 9.57 4.72 -11.63
N GLN A 571 9.70 6.05 -11.63
CA GLN A 571 9.77 6.87 -10.42
C GLN A 571 8.42 6.92 -9.70
N LEU A 572 7.32 7.03 -10.44
CA LEU A 572 5.96 7.00 -9.89
C LEU A 572 5.64 5.64 -9.25
N VAL A 573 6.03 4.54 -9.89
CA VAL A 573 5.90 3.18 -9.33
C VAL A 573 6.74 3.04 -8.05
N GLN A 574 7.93 3.63 -7.98
CA GLN A 574 8.67 3.66 -6.70
C GLN A 574 7.96 4.52 -5.64
N ALA A 575 7.36 5.64 -6.03
CA ALA A 575 6.65 6.52 -5.11
C ALA A 575 5.40 5.88 -4.49
N VAL A 576 4.79 4.87 -5.14
CA VAL A 576 3.68 4.08 -4.59
C VAL A 576 4.07 3.41 -3.26
N LYS A 577 5.34 3.05 -3.07
CA LYS A 577 5.80 2.46 -1.80
C LYS A 577 5.60 3.41 -0.61
N PHE A 578 5.59 4.71 -0.85
CA PHE A 578 5.39 5.73 0.19
C PHE A 578 3.92 6.12 0.36
N GLU A 579 3.00 5.46 -0.33
CA GLU A 579 1.57 5.68 -0.14
C GLU A 579 1.07 5.04 1.15
N TRP A 580 0.13 5.72 1.79
CA TRP A 580 -0.43 5.29 3.06
C TRP A 580 -1.55 4.25 2.91
N ASN A 581 -2.17 4.20 1.74
CA ASN A 581 -3.27 3.30 1.43
C ASN A 581 -3.22 2.84 -0.04
N LEU A 582 -3.81 1.67 -0.30
CA LEU A 582 -3.94 1.11 -1.65
C LEU A 582 -4.85 1.96 -2.54
N GLU A 583 -5.77 2.70 -1.94
CA GLU A 583 -6.70 3.59 -2.65
C GLU A 583 -6.16 5.02 -2.79
N SER A 584 -4.84 5.21 -2.74
CA SER A 584 -4.23 6.53 -2.77
C SER A 584 -4.43 7.22 -4.12
N PRO A 585 -4.40 8.56 -4.17
CA PRO A 585 -4.51 9.28 -5.43
C PRO A 585 -3.50 8.82 -6.49
N LEU A 586 -2.26 8.52 -6.09
CA LEU A 586 -1.21 8.07 -7.01
C LEU A 586 -1.53 6.71 -7.61
N VAL A 587 -1.97 5.74 -6.80
CA VAL A 587 -2.38 4.41 -7.29
C VAL A 587 -3.57 4.53 -8.23
N GLN A 588 -4.56 5.36 -7.89
CA GLN A 588 -5.71 5.61 -8.76
C GLN A 588 -5.28 6.23 -10.09
N LEU A 589 -4.41 7.26 -10.07
CA LEU A 589 -3.88 7.88 -11.29
C LEU A 589 -3.23 6.82 -12.19
N LEU A 590 -2.32 5.99 -11.65
CA LEU A 590 -1.63 4.96 -12.42
C LEU A 590 -2.58 3.92 -13.00
N LEU A 591 -3.62 3.51 -12.26
CA LEU A 591 -4.65 2.58 -12.74
C LEU A 591 -5.54 3.18 -13.82
N HIS A 592 -5.92 4.46 -13.69
CA HIS A 592 -6.68 5.17 -14.72
C HIS A 592 -5.84 5.30 -16.00
N ARG A 593 -4.57 5.69 -15.85
CA ARG A 593 -3.65 5.90 -16.98
C ARG A 593 -3.26 4.59 -17.66
N SER A 594 -3.16 3.47 -16.95
CA SER A 594 -2.84 2.17 -17.56
C SER A 594 -3.98 1.62 -18.42
N LEU A 595 -5.22 2.08 -18.21
CA LEU A 595 -6.39 1.71 -19.01
C LEU A 595 -6.68 2.69 -20.16
N GLN A 596 -5.98 3.82 -20.18
CA GLN A 596 -5.98 4.76 -21.29
C GLN A 596 -4.82 4.38 -22.22
N SER A 597 -5.14 4.05 -23.48
CA SER A 597 -4.19 3.64 -24.55
C SER A 597 -2.78 4.22 -24.39
N ILE A 598 -1.79 3.31 -24.34
CA ILE A 598 -0.34 3.58 -24.49
C ILE A 598 -0.01 3.56 -25.98
#